data_AF-A0A916GB74-F1
#
_entry.id   AF-A0A916GB74-F1
#
_cell.length_a   1.000
_cell.length_b   1.000
_cell.length_c   1.000
_cell.angle_alpha   90.00
_cell.angle_beta   90.00
_cell.angle_gamma   90.00
#
_symmetry.space_group_name_H-M   'P 1'
#
loop_
_entity.id
_entity.type
_entity.pdbx_description
1 polymer ?
#
loop_
_entity_poly.entity_id
_entity_poly.type
_entity_poly.pdbx_seq_one_letter_code
_entity_poly.pdbx_strand_id
1 'polypeptide(L)'
;MSNHVTEWLNAYLDGELKNGKLHQVEKHLVACAECRAELESLKNLSSLLHEVPTPEFTPSERFASQVSLRLPHAKPRAVKHKAQEVGWWMIPVSLLLLWVLIGSMEVVGDVISTADRLGLLSLNDAPAWLVSGLSNGTVWSGRLGEFGFLDGQSLQWAEYTEVFTRNNLPQVVLQVSIALLYLSWIAIWWTRHTPRETDQLPEG
;
A
#
# COMPACT_ATOMS: atom_id res chain seq x y z
N MET A 1 -22.61 33.59 68.21
CA MET A 1 -21.82 33.48 66.97
C MET A 1 -22.72 32.85 65.93
N SER A 2 -23.41 33.67 65.15
CA SER A 2 -24.27 33.23 64.05
C SER A 2 -23.37 32.75 62.91
N ASN A 3 -23.08 31.46 62.87
CA ASN A 3 -22.48 30.86 61.69
C ASN A 3 -23.54 30.87 60.58
N HIS A 4 -23.46 31.86 59.69
CA HIS A 4 -24.31 31.96 58.51
C HIS A 4 -24.03 30.79 57.55
N VAL A 5 -25.05 30.39 56.79
CA VAL A 5 -24.97 29.25 55.85
C VAL A 5 -24.81 29.70 54.40
N THR A 6 -24.34 30.93 54.16
CA THR A 6 -24.22 31.58 52.85
C THR A 6 -23.54 30.71 51.79
N GLU A 7 -22.49 29.96 52.16
CA GLU A 7 -21.78 29.04 51.26
C GLU A 7 -22.67 27.92 50.69
N TRP A 8 -23.73 27.54 51.40
CA TRP A 8 -24.63 26.45 51.01
C TRP A 8 -25.91 26.95 50.33
N LEU A 9 -26.16 28.26 50.26
CA LEU A 9 -27.39 28.82 49.69
C LEU A 9 -27.52 28.58 48.18
N ASN A 10 -26.42 28.68 47.42
CA ASN A 10 -26.42 28.38 45.98
C ASN A 10 -26.70 26.89 45.74
N ALA A 11 -25.97 26.00 46.42
CA ALA A 11 -26.21 24.55 46.34
C ALA A 11 -27.62 24.14 46.81
N TYR A 12 -28.20 24.89 47.75
CA TYR A 12 -29.60 24.73 48.16
C TYR A 12 -30.57 25.14 47.04
N LEU A 13 -30.31 26.28 46.39
CA LEU A 13 -31.12 26.79 45.28
C LEU A 13 -31.07 25.85 44.06
N ASP A 14 -29.91 25.28 43.76
CA ASP A 14 -29.70 24.32 42.67
C ASP A 14 -30.19 22.90 43.02
N GLY A 15 -30.62 22.66 44.27
CA GLY A 15 -31.11 21.35 44.72
C GLY A 15 -30.02 20.30 44.91
N GLU A 16 -28.75 20.70 44.99
CA GLU A 16 -27.60 19.79 45.09
C GLU A 16 -27.31 19.31 46.52
N LEU A 17 -27.92 19.94 47.53
CA LEU A 17 -27.77 19.56 48.93
C LEU A 17 -28.48 18.24 49.27
N LYS A 18 -27.78 17.36 49.99
CA LYS A 18 -28.32 16.06 50.43
C LYS A 18 -28.47 15.97 51.94
N ASN A 19 -29.57 15.35 52.37
CA ASN A 19 -29.83 14.88 53.73
C ASN A 19 -29.46 15.88 54.84
N GLY A 20 -28.38 15.59 55.59
CA GLY A 20 -28.02 16.34 56.79
C GLY A 20 -27.70 17.81 56.56
N LYS A 21 -27.11 18.16 55.40
CA LYS A 21 -26.80 19.57 55.08
C LYS A 21 -28.05 20.34 54.66
N LEU A 22 -28.97 19.70 53.94
CA LEU A 22 -30.26 20.27 53.58
C LEU A 22 -31.06 20.63 54.85
N HIS A 23 -31.18 19.68 55.79
CA HIS A 23 -31.92 19.91 57.03
C HIS A 23 -31.27 20.98 57.92
N GLN A 24 -29.94 21.08 57.91
CA GLN A 24 -29.21 22.12 58.62
C GLN A 24 -29.48 23.52 58.03
N VAL A 25 -29.50 23.65 56.71
CA VAL A 25 -29.80 24.91 56.01
C VAL A 25 -31.26 25.30 56.24
N GLU A 26 -32.22 24.37 56.11
CA GLU A 26 -33.64 24.63 56.37
C GLU A 26 -33.88 25.14 57.80
N LYS A 27 -33.30 24.46 58.79
CA LYS A 27 -33.40 24.89 60.19
C LYS A 27 -32.79 26.27 60.41
N HIS A 28 -31.69 26.59 59.72
CA HIS A 28 -31.06 27.90 59.80
C HIS A 28 -31.92 29.00 59.15
N LEU A 29 -32.57 28.72 58.01
CA LEU A 29 -33.45 29.66 57.33
C LEU A 29 -34.68 30.04 58.17
N VAL A 30 -35.16 29.15 59.04
CA VAL A 30 -36.24 29.48 60.00
C VAL A 30 -35.78 30.50 61.04
N ALA A 31 -34.52 30.42 61.48
CA ALA A 31 -34.00 31.23 62.59
C ALA A 31 -33.30 32.53 62.14
N CYS A 32 -32.78 32.61 60.91
CA CYS A 32 -32.00 33.73 60.42
C CYS A 32 -32.76 34.54 59.36
N ALA A 33 -33.00 35.82 59.60
CA ALA A 33 -33.62 36.72 58.63
C ALA A 33 -32.65 37.11 57.49
N GLU A 34 -31.35 37.27 57.79
CA GLU A 34 -30.34 37.68 56.80
C GLU A 34 -30.14 36.61 55.72
N CYS A 35 -29.98 35.33 56.10
CA CYS A 35 -29.85 34.25 55.11
C CYS A 35 -31.13 34.03 54.28
N ARG A 36 -32.31 34.41 54.80
CA ARG A 36 -33.56 34.40 54.00
C ARG A 36 -33.56 35.52 52.95
N ALA A 37 -33.15 36.72 53.33
CA ALA A 37 -33.03 37.85 52.40
C ALA A 37 -31.99 37.55 51.30
N GLU A 38 -30.89 36.91 51.67
CA GLU A 38 -29.86 36.48 50.72
C GLU A 38 -30.40 35.42 49.73
N LEU A 39 -31.10 34.40 50.24
CA LEU A 39 -31.76 33.40 49.38
C LEU A 39 -32.79 34.01 48.42
N GLU A 40 -33.55 35.00 48.89
CA GLU A 40 -34.52 35.73 48.06
C GLU A 40 -33.83 36.53 46.96
N SER A 41 -32.69 37.18 47.26
CA SER A 41 -31.89 37.88 46.26
C SER A 41 -31.36 36.94 45.16
N LEU A 42 -30.91 35.73 45.52
CA LEU A 42 -30.44 34.72 44.58
C LEU A 42 -31.59 34.20 43.70
N LYS A 43 -32.78 34.01 44.28
CA LYS A 43 -33.99 33.62 43.52
C LYS A 43 -34.39 34.69 42.50
N ASN A 44 -34.34 35.96 42.88
CA ASN A 44 -34.63 37.08 41.98
C ASN A 44 -33.61 37.18 40.84
N LEU A 45 -32.33 36.94 41.12
CA LEU A 45 -31.31 36.88 40.06
C LEU A 45 -31.57 35.73 39.09
N SER A 46 -31.91 34.54 39.61
CA SER A 46 -32.23 33.37 38.78
C SER A 46 -33.46 33.60 37.90
N SER A 47 -34.50 34.27 38.40
CA SER A 47 -35.68 34.61 37.60
C SER A 47 -35.34 35.58 36.48
N LEU A 48 -34.54 36.62 36.75
CA LEU A 48 -34.08 37.56 35.72
C LEU A 48 -33.26 36.87 34.62
N LEU A 49 -32.46 35.86 34.97
CA LEU A 49 -31.71 35.07 33.99
C LEU A 49 -32.63 34.17 33.14
N HIS A 50 -33.71 33.64 33.72
CA HIS A 50 -34.71 32.85 32.99
C HIS A 50 -35.58 33.69 32.04
N GLU A 51 -35.69 35.00 32.27
CA GLU A 51 -36.37 35.93 31.36
C GLU A 51 -35.57 36.19 30.07
N VAL A 52 -34.28 35.84 30.05
CA VAL A 52 -33.46 35.97 28.84
C VAL A 52 -33.91 34.93 27.81
N PRO A 53 -34.33 35.34 26.60
CA PRO A 53 -34.76 34.40 25.58
C PRO A 53 -33.62 33.44 25.24
N THR A 54 -33.90 32.14 25.36
CA THR A 54 -32.96 31.10 24.96
C THR A 54 -32.73 31.21 23.45
N PRO A 55 -31.47 31.25 22.98
CA PRO A 55 -31.20 31.27 21.55
C PRO A 55 -31.80 30.01 20.92
N GLU A 56 -32.43 30.16 19.76
CA GLU A 56 -32.88 29.01 18.97
C GLU A 56 -31.64 28.16 18.62
N PHE A 57 -31.57 26.95 19.18
CA PHE A 57 -30.52 26.01 18.84
C PHE A 57 -30.64 25.67 17.36
N THR A 58 -29.55 25.88 16.62
CA THR A 58 -29.52 25.50 15.20
C THR A 58 -29.65 23.98 15.10
N PRO A 59 -30.47 23.46 14.16
CA PRO A 59 -30.55 22.03 13.90
C PRO A 59 -29.16 21.45 13.63
N SER A 60 -28.89 20.27 14.17
CA SER A 60 -27.57 19.64 14.13
C SER A 60 -27.01 19.52 12.72
N GLU A 61 -27.90 19.36 11.74
CA GLU A 61 -27.60 19.22 10.32
C GLU A 61 -27.08 20.55 9.73
N ARG A 62 -27.72 21.67 10.09
CA ARG A 62 -27.27 23.00 9.65
C ARG A 62 -25.94 23.36 10.28
N PHE A 63 -25.75 23.05 11.55
CA PHE A 63 -24.46 23.26 12.21
C PHE A 63 -23.34 22.45 11.54
N ALA A 64 -23.56 21.14 11.31
CA ALA A 64 -22.60 20.28 10.64
C ALA A 64 -22.21 20.81 9.25
N SER A 65 -23.19 21.31 8.47
CA SER A 65 -22.93 21.91 7.16
C SER A 65 -22.09 23.19 7.25
N GLN A 66 -22.33 24.04 8.25
CA GLN A 66 -21.58 25.29 8.41
C GLN A 66 -20.14 25.01 8.85
N VAL A 67 -19.94 24.02 9.73
CA VAL A 67 -18.61 23.59 10.16
C VAL A 67 -17.85 22.92 9.00
N SER A 68 -18.49 22.06 8.22
CA SER A 68 -17.85 21.41 7.07
C SER A 68 -17.37 22.42 6.02
N LEU A 69 -18.07 23.54 5.86
CA LEU A 69 -17.66 24.62 4.95
C LEU A 69 -16.44 25.41 5.45
N ARG A 70 -16.21 25.44 6.77
CA ARG A 70 -15.06 26.16 7.36
C ARG A 70 -13.83 25.29 7.55
N LEU A 71 -13.98 23.97 7.45
CA LEU A 71 -12.85 23.07 7.53
C LEU A 71 -12.03 23.13 6.23
N PRO A 72 -10.69 23.23 6.31
CA PRO A 72 -9.86 23.04 5.14
C PRO A 72 -10.16 21.65 4.60
N HIS A 73 -10.58 21.58 3.34
CA HIS A 73 -10.86 20.31 2.70
C HIS A 73 -9.53 19.55 2.62
N ALA A 74 -9.35 18.58 3.52
CA ALA A 74 -8.28 17.61 3.40
C ALA A 74 -8.54 16.89 2.08
N LYS A 75 -7.79 17.27 1.04
CA LYS A 75 -7.84 16.60 -0.26
C LYS A 75 -7.71 15.11 0.06
N PRO A 76 -8.69 14.25 -0.29
CA PRO A 76 -8.54 12.83 -0.08
C PRO A 76 -7.24 12.44 -0.79
N ARG A 77 -6.21 12.12 0.01
CA ARG A 77 -4.89 11.79 -0.50
C ARG A 77 -5.12 10.57 -1.38
N ALA A 78 -5.00 10.81 -2.68
CA ALA A 78 -5.62 9.99 -3.69
C ALA A 78 -5.29 8.50 -3.47
N VAL A 79 -6.32 7.66 -3.56
CA VAL A 79 -6.26 6.19 -3.56
C VAL A 79 -5.24 5.64 -4.59
N LYS A 80 -4.75 6.50 -5.49
CA LYS A 80 -3.62 6.28 -6.41
C LYS A 80 -2.40 5.65 -5.75
N HIS A 81 -2.05 5.98 -4.51
CA HIS A 81 -0.84 5.45 -3.88
C HIS A 81 -0.91 3.93 -3.64
N LYS A 82 -2.09 3.42 -3.24
CA LYS A 82 -2.28 1.99 -2.91
C LYS A 82 -2.37 1.13 -4.17
N ALA A 83 -3.02 1.62 -5.22
CA ALA A 83 -3.08 0.93 -6.50
C ALA A 83 -1.71 0.91 -7.22
N GLN A 84 -0.91 1.96 -7.04
CA GLN A 84 0.44 2.05 -7.62
C GLN A 84 1.44 1.14 -6.90
N GLU A 85 1.31 0.95 -5.58
CA GLU A 85 2.11 -0.04 -4.83
C GLU A 85 1.81 -1.47 -5.27
N VAL A 86 0.53 -1.84 -5.40
CA VAL A 86 0.14 -3.19 -5.86
C VAL A 86 0.55 -3.41 -7.31
N GLY A 87 0.31 -2.42 -8.18
CA GLY A 87 0.67 -2.53 -9.61
C GLY A 87 2.17 -2.68 -9.84
N TRP A 88 3.00 -2.09 -8.98
CA TRP A 88 4.44 -2.18 -9.13
C TRP A 88 5.03 -3.49 -8.59
N TRP A 89 4.40 -4.11 -7.58
CA TRP A 89 4.79 -5.43 -7.09
C TRP A 89 4.49 -6.56 -8.09
N MET A 90 3.60 -6.33 -9.06
CA MET A 90 3.27 -7.31 -10.11
C MET A 90 4.30 -7.39 -11.25
N ILE A 91 5.17 -6.38 -11.40
CA ILE A 91 6.23 -6.37 -12.42
C ILE A 91 7.18 -7.56 -12.28
N PRO A 92 7.79 -7.84 -11.11
CA PRO A 92 8.69 -8.98 -10.95
C PRO A 92 7.98 -10.33 -11.12
N VAL A 93 6.73 -10.44 -10.65
CA VAL A 93 5.91 -11.66 -10.81
C VAL A 93 5.64 -11.93 -12.29
N SER A 94 5.27 -10.90 -13.05
CA SER A 94 5.04 -11.00 -14.51
C SER A 94 6.32 -11.38 -15.26
N LEU A 95 7.47 -10.80 -14.88
CA LEU A 95 8.78 -11.10 -15.48
C LEU A 95 9.18 -12.56 -15.28
N LEU A 96 8.99 -13.09 -14.06
CA LEU A 96 9.26 -14.49 -13.72
C LEU A 96 8.32 -15.44 -14.45
N LEU A 97 7.03 -15.11 -14.52
CA LEU A 97 6.04 -15.94 -15.18
C LEU A 97 6.30 -16.02 -16.69
N LEU A 98 6.71 -14.89 -17.30
CA LEU A 98 7.17 -14.85 -18.69
C LEU A 98 8.44 -15.68 -18.90
N TRP A 99 9.41 -15.61 -17.99
CA TRP A 99 10.64 -16.41 -18.05
C TRP A 99 10.37 -17.92 -17.98
N VAL A 100 9.53 -18.35 -17.04
CA VAL A 100 9.10 -19.76 -16.91
C VAL A 100 8.40 -20.23 -18.18
N LEU A 101 7.53 -19.39 -18.75
CA LEU A 101 6.81 -19.72 -19.98
C LEU A 101 7.78 -19.93 -21.16
N ILE A 102 8.77 -19.03 -21.33
CA ILE A 102 9.78 -19.13 -22.39
C ILE A 102 10.65 -20.38 -22.19
N GLY A 103 11.14 -20.62 -20.97
CA GLY A 103 11.96 -21.81 -20.68
C GLY A 103 11.21 -23.13 -20.89
N SER A 104 9.89 -23.14 -20.68
CA SER A 104 9.07 -24.34 -20.88
C SER A 104 8.98 -24.77 -22.36
N MET A 105 9.00 -23.82 -23.30
CA MET A 105 8.92 -24.11 -24.74
C MET A 105 10.20 -24.79 -25.26
N GLU A 106 11.35 -24.48 -24.68
CA GLU A 106 12.64 -25.04 -25.08
C GLU A 106 12.81 -26.49 -24.62
N VAL A 107 12.32 -26.82 -23.41
CA VAL A 107 12.34 -28.20 -22.89
C VAL A 107 11.48 -29.13 -23.74
N VAL A 108 10.33 -28.67 -24.21
CA VAL A 108 9.44 -29.47 -25.08
C VAL A 108 10.14 -29.78 -26.41
N GLY A 109 10.90 -28.84 -26.97
CA GLY A 109 11.69 -29.07 -28.19
C GLY A 109 12.77 -30.14 -28.01
N ASP A 110 13.51 -30.08 -26.89
CA ASP A 110 14.57 -31.05 -26.58
C ASP A 110 13.99 -32.46 -26.34
N VAL A 111 12.88 -32.57 -25.60
CA VAL A 111 12.18 -33.83 -25.34
C VAL A 111 11.64 -34.47 -26.61
N ILE A 112 11.09 -33.68 -27.54
CA ILE A 112 10.60 -34.20 -28.83
C ILE A 112 11.76 -34.67 -29.70
N SER A 113 12.86 -33.90 -29.75
CA SER A 113 14.04 -34.26 -30.54
C SER A 113 14.72 -35.52 -30.02
N THR A 114 14.76 -35.72 -28.71
CA THR A 114 15.33 -36.90 -28.06
C THR A 114 14.42 -38.12 -28.24
N ALA A 115 13.10 -37.94 -28.18
CA ALA A 115 12.13 -39.01 -28.45
C ALA A 115 12.20 -39.53 -29.91
N ASP A 116 12.40 -38.63 -30.89
CA ASP A 116 12.63 -39.01 -32.30
C ASP A 116 13.95 -39.76 -32.48
N ARG A 117 15.05 -39.30 -31.84
CA ARG A 117 16.35 -40.00 -31.84
C ARG A 117 16.30 -41.39 -31.22
N LEU A 118 15.41 -41.59 -30.24
CA LEU A 118 15.17 -42.89 -29.61
C LEU A 118 14.20 -43.78 -30.41
N GLY A 119 13.66 -43.28 -31.53
CA GLY A 119 12.70 -44.01 -32.36
C GLY A 119 11.32 -44.17 -31.74
N LEU A 120 11.02 -43.42 -30.67
CA LEU A 120 9.71 -43.43 -29.99
C LEU A 120 8.66 -42.63 -30.76
N LEU A 121 9.12 -41.70 -31.60
CA LEU A 121 8.31 -40.92 -32.53
C LEU A 121 8.93 -41.07 -33.93
N SER A 122 8.10 -41.08 -34.97
CA SER A 122 8.55 -41.11 -36.36
C SER A 122 8.16 -39.79 -37.02
N LEU A 123 8.96 -38.73 -36.80
CA LEU A 123 8.68 -37.39 -37.36
C LEU A 123 9.15 -37.22 -38.81
N ASN A 124 9.60 -38.29 -39.48
CA ASN A 124 10.03 -38.25 -40.89
C ASN A 124 8.96 -37.71 -41.87
N ASP A 125 7.67 -37.81 -41.52
CA ASP A 125 6.55 -37.31 -42.32
C ASP A 125 5.93 -36.00 -41.76
N ALA A 126 6.53 -35.40 -40.74
CA ALA A 126 6.00 -34.17 -40.14
C ALA A 126 6.18 -32.97 -41.07
N PRO A 127 5.20 -32.06 -41.14
CA PRO A 127 5.27 -30.90 -42.02
C PRO A 127 6.43 -29.98 -41.61
N ALA A 128 7.15 -29.45 -42.61
CA ALA A 128 8.41 -28.74 -42.44
C ALA A 128 8.39 -27.61 -41.39
N TRP A 129 7.27 -26.92 -41.16
CA TRP A 129 7.14 -25.87 -40.13
C TRP A 129 7.26 -26.39 -38.69
N LEU A 130 6.93 -27.66 -38.46
CA LEU A 130 7.02 -28.34 -37.16
C LEU A 130 8.47 -28.76 -36.86
N VAL A 131 9.24 -29.07 -37.91
CA VAL A 131 10.66 -29.45 -37.86
C VAL A 131 11.60 -28.23 -37.98
N SER A 132 11.15 -27.14 -38.60
CA SER A 132 11.97 -25.94 -38.84
C SER A 132 12.44 -25.29 -37.54
N GLY A 133 11.63 -25.34 -36.48
CA GLY A 133 12.03 -24.90 -35.13
C GLY A 133 13.05 -25.80 -34.45
N LEU A 134 13.29 -27.00 -34.98
CA LEU A 134 14.18 -28.04 -34.46
C LEU A 134 15.42 -28.27 -35.36
N SER A 135 15.56 -27.52 -36.46
CA SER A 135 16.62 -27.76 -37.44
C SER A 135 17.98 -27.18 -37.02
N ASN A 136 18.81 -28.07 -36.45
CA ASN A 136 20.24 -27.91 -36.15
C ASN A 136 21.13 -27.91 -37.41
N GLY A 137 20.70 -27.25 -38.50
CA GLY A 137 21.52 -27.13 -39.71
C GLY A 137 22.72 -26.20 -39.49
N THR A 138 23.89 -26.64 -39.95
CA THR A 138 25.15 -25.89 -39.96
C THR A 138 25.29 -25.08 -41.24
N VAL A 139 25.20 -23.75 -41.15
CA VAL A 139 25.17 -22.84 -42.30
C VAL A 139 26.56 -22.25 -42.58
N TRP A 140 27.33 -21.94 -41.54
CA TRP A 140 28.64 -21.30 -41.67
C TRP A 140 29.79 -22.30 -41.73
N SER A 141 29.82 -23.28 -40.84
CA SER A 141 30.85 -24.33 -40.83
C SER A 141 30.78 -25.19 -42.09
N GLY A 142 29.58 -25.51 -42.58
CA GLY A 142 29.39 -26.23 -43.84
C GLY A 142 29.96 -25.50 -45.05
N ARG A 143 29.74 -24.17 -45.15
CA ARG A 143 30.35 -23.35 -46.21
C ARG A 143 31.86 -23.28 -46.07
N LEU A 144 32.39 -23.16 -44.85
CA LEU A 144 33.84 -23.11 -44.62
C LEU A 144 34.54 -24.45 -44.95
N GLY A 145 33.85 -25.57 -44.74
CA GLY A 145 34.30 -26.89 -45.21
C GLY A 145 34.26 -27.01 -46.73
N GLU A 146 33.22 -26.49 -47.38
CA GLU A 146 33.09 -26.48 -48.84
C GLU A 146 34.19 -25.66 -49.52
N PHE A 147 34.62 -24.55 -48.90
CA PHE A 147 35.76 -23.76 -49.34
C PHE A 147 37.13 -24.31 -48.91
N GLY A 148 37.17 -25.44 -48.19
CA GLY A 148 38.41 -26.08 -47.74
C GLY A 148 39.18 -25.33 -46.65
N PHE A 149 38.55 -24.38 -45.96
CA PHE A 149 39.17 -23.64 -44.85
C PHE A 149 39.23 -24.45 -43.55
N LEU A 150 38.36 -25.45 -43.42
CA LEU A 150 38.28 -26.34 -42.27
C LEU A 150 38.22 -27.78 -42.77
N ASP A 151 38.95 -28.69 -42.14
CA ASP A 151 38.94 -30.12 -42.48
C ASP A 151 38.96 -31.00 -41.22
N GLY A 152 38.41 -32.21 -41.33
CA GLY A 152 38.37 -33.21 -40.26
C GLY A 152 37.86 -32.68 -38.92
N GLN A 153 38.73 -32.70 -37.91
CA GLN A 153 38.38 -32.38 -36.52
C GLN A 153 38.00 -30.90 -36.31
N SER A 154 38.58 -29.97 -37.09
CA SER A 154 38.22 -28.54 -36.98
C SER A 154 36.84 -28.26 -37.56
N LEU A 155 36.44 -29.00 -38.59
CA LEU A 155 35.10 -28.95 -39.18
C LEU A 155 34.04 -29.43 -38.17
N GLN A 156 34.28 -30.60 -37.56
CA GLN A 156 33.38 -31.17 -36.55
C GLN A 156 33.20 -30.24 -35.33
N TRP A 157 34.30 -29.62 -34.86
CA TRP A 157 34.22 -28.67 -33.76
C TRP A 157 33.50 -27.36 -34.16
N ALA A 158 33.72 -26.87 -35.39
CA ALA A 158 33.01 -25.71 -35.91
C ALA A 158 31.51 -25.96 -36.08
N GLU A 159 31.11 -27.14 -36.55
CA GLU A 159 29.71 -27.57 -36.66
C GLU A 159 29.05 -27.65 -35.28
N TYR A 160 29.73 -28.27 -34.30
CA TYR A 160 29.23 -28.38 -32.94
C TYR A 160 29.05 -27.01 -32.27
N THR A 161 30.05 -26.13 -32.42
CA THR A 161 30.01 -24.78 -31.84
C THR A 161 28.98 -23.90 -32.51
N GLU A 162 28.77 -24.00 -33.83
CA GLU A 162 27.73 -23.25 -34.53
C GLU A 162 26.34 -23.66 -34.06
N VAL A 163 26.06 -24.96 -33.98
CA VAL A 163 24.79 -25.49 -33.50
C VAL A 163 24.57 -25.08 -32.04
N PHE A 164 25.58 -25.27 -31.18
CA PHE A 164 25.52 -24.90 -29.77
C PHE A 164 25.24 -23.40 -29.60
N THR A 165 25.95 -22.55 -30.32
CA THR A 165 25.83 -21.09 -30.21
C THR A 165 24.47 -20.64 -30.74
N ARG A 166 24.03 -21.13 -31.90
CA ARG A 166 22.75 -20.73 -32.49
C ARG A 166 21.55 -21.14 -31.63
N ASN A 167 21.64 -22.27 -30.93
CA ASN A 167 20.55 -22.76 -30.09
C ASN A 167 20.56 -22.13 -28.68
N ASN A 168 21.73 -22.03 -28.04
CA ASN A 168 21.80 -21.64 -26.63
C ASN A 168 22.07 -20.13 -26.44
N LEU A 169 22.79 -19.48 -27.34
CA LEU A 169 23.12 -18.06 -27.20
C LEU A 169 21.89 -17.14 -27.16
N PRO A 170 20.86 -17.27 -28.03
CA PRO A 170 19.68 -16.40 -27.95
C PRO A 170 18.92 -16.58 -26.62
N GLN A 171 18.82 -17.81 -26.12
CA GLN A 171 18.22 -18.12 -24.82
C GLN A 171 19.00 -17.45 -23.68
N VAL A 172 20.33 -17.66 -23.64
CA VAL A 172 21.19 -17.05 -22.61
C VAL A 172 21.15 -15.53 -22.66
N VAL A 173 21.17 -14.91 -23.84
CA VAL A 173 21.07 -13.46 -24.01
C VAL A 173 19.73 -12.94 -23.49
N LEU A 174 18.63 -13.64 -23.77
CA LEU A 174 17.30 -13.29 -23.28
C LEU A 174 17.24 -13.41 -21.75
N GLN A 175 17.78 -14.49 -21.17
CA GLN A 175 17.85 -14.69 -19.72
C GLN A 175 18.65 -13.60 -19.01
N VAL A 176 19.83 -13.28 -19.55
CA VAL A 176 20.69 -12.20 -19.03
C VAL A 176 19.97 -10.85 -19.13
N SER A 177 19.27 -10.58 -20.23
CA SER A 177 18.51 -9.35 -20.42
C SER A 177 17.37 -9.20 -19.40
N ILE A 178 16.61 -10.27 -19.17
CA ILE A 178 15.56 -10.33 -18.13
C ILE A 178 16.16 -10.10 -16.74
N ALA A 179 17.27 -10.77 -16.42
CA ALA A 179 17.95 -10.61 -15.15
C ALA A 179 18.43 -9.17 -14.93
N LEU A 180 19.00 -8.53 -15.95
CA LEU A 180 19.41 -7.12 -15.88
C LEU A 180 18.22 -6.17 -15.70
N LEU A 181 17.11 -6.41 -16.38
CA LEU A 181 15.87 -5.63 -16.18
C LEU A 181 15.33 -5.78 -14.76
N TYR A 182 15.38 -7.00 -14.20
CA TYR A 182 14.97 -7.27 -12.83
C TYR A 182 15.88 -6.57 -11.80
N LEU A 183 17.20 -6.66 -11.98
CA LEU A 183 18.18 -5.99 -11.11
C LEU A 183 18.05 -4.46 -11.18
N SER A 184 17.84 -3.91 -12.38
CA SER A 184 17.57 -2.49 -12.59
C SER A 184 16.29 -2.05 -11.87
N TRP A 185 15.22 -2.86 -11.94
CA TRP A 185 13.98 -2.61 -11.22
C TRP A 185 14.20 -2.57 -9.69
N ILE A 186 14.94 -3.52 -9.14
CA ILE A 186 15.31 -3.55 -7.71
C ILE A 186 16.13 -2.33 -7.29
N ALA A 187 17.08 -1.89 -8.11
CA ALA A 187 17.90 -0.71 -7.81
C ALA A 187 17.04 0.58 -7.78
N ILE A 188 16.11 0.71 -8.72
CA ILE A 188 15.13 1.81 -8.75
C ILE A 188 14.18 1.72 -7.55
N TRP A 189 13.79 0.51 -7.13
CA TRP A 189 12.97 0.33 -5.94
C TRP A 189 13.67 0.82 -4.68
N TRP A 190 14.90 0.36 -4.48
CA TRP A 190 15.69 0.70 -3.31
C TRP A 190 15.87 2.20 -3.20
N THR A 191 16.32 2.87 -4.27
CA THR A 191 16.53 4.34 -4.26
C THR A 191 15.28 5.15 -3.94
N ARG A 192 14.09 4.66 -4.30
CA ARG A 192 12.81 5.32 -3.99
C ARG A 192 12.31 5.06 -2.58
N HIS A 193 12.67 3.92 -1.98
CA HIS A 193 12.18 3.51 -0.65
C HIS A 193 13.17 3.76 0.48
N THR A 194 14.46 4.03 0.22
CA THR A 194 15.35 4.57 1.25
C THR A 194 14.81 5.93 1.69
N PRO A 195 14.30 6.05 2.93
CA PRO A 195 13.97 7.35 3.48
C PRO A 195 15.26 8.17 3.47
N ARG A 196 15.17 9.40 2.97
CA ARG A 196 16.28 10.34 2.96
C ARG A 196 16.64 10.66 4.41
N GLU A 197 17.54 9.89 4.99
CA GLU A 197 18.07 10.03 6.35
C GLU A 197 19.07 11.21 6.40
N THR A 198 18.64 12.38 5.92
CA THR A 198 19.51 13.57 5.78
C THR A 198 18.84 14.85 6.27
N ASP A 199 17.77 14.76 7.07
CA ASP A 199 17.09 15.90 7.70
C ASP A 199 17.24 15.93 9.23
N GLN A 200 18.22 15.22 9.79
CA GLN A 200 18.57 15.30 11.21
C GLN A 200 20.06 15.64 11.40
N LEU A 201 20.42 16.89 11.10
CA LEU A 201 21.50 17.56 11.81
C LEU A 201 20.84 18.52 12.79
N PRO A 202 20.86 18.24 14.11
CA PRO A 202 20.44 19.22 15.09
C PRO A 202 21.47 20.35 15.10
N GLU A 203 20.96 21.56 14.98
CA GLU A 203 21.73 22.79 15.17
C GLU A 203 22.47 22.73 16.52
N GLY A 204 23.78 22.93 16.46
CA GLY A 204 24.69 23.09 17.60
C GLY A 204 25.58 24.29 17.37
#